data_AF-A0A953G551-F1
#
_entry.id   AF-A0A953G551-F1
#
_cell.length_a   1.000
_cell.length_b   1.000
_cell.length_c   1.000
_cell.angle_alpha   90.00
_cell.angle_beta   90.00
_cell.angle_gamma   90.00
#
_symmetry.space_group_name_H-M   'P 1'
#
loop_
_entity.id
_entity.type
_entity.pdbx_description
1 polymer ?
#
loop_
_entity_poly.entity_id
_entity_poly.type
_entity_poly.pdbx_seq_one_letter_code
_entity_poly.pdbx_strand_id
1 'polypeptide(L)'
;MFRFFKTSLVKIMFIFLCLITGLEANAQGRRATIKNSILSTVNFQQPKDLTFGEFYNIPGPKNEVLKNDPRYENQRLAPFLNPLNMSEGDPVMISGWANYIIRQKDNTYTIQIIANTISDGRCVIAAIPSDTSKLVQDEKLKPALHEARRIVEEQMLQKKELKIGQERSIVSTPVQVVGQLFYNTSFIMSETNKGKKDCTSRSIWEIHPVTFIKAN
;
A
#
# COMPACT_ATOMS: atom_id res chain seq x y z
N MET A 1 59.38 -20.61 54.15
CA MET A 1 58.52 -20.22 55.29
C MET A 1 57.57 -19.14 54.79
N PHE A 2 56.26 -19.44 54.77
CA PHE A 2 55.07 -18.56 54.62
C PHE A 2 55.03 -17.51 53.48
N ARG A 3 54.24 -17.74 52.42
CA ARG A 3 52.85 -17.24 52.20
C ARG A 3 52.70 -15.72 52.31
N PHE A 4 52.34 -15.05 51.21
CA PHE A 4 51.10 -14.27 51.11
C PHE A 4 50.75 -14.01 49.63
N PHE A 5 49.61 -14.55 49.22
CA PHE A 5 48.93 -14.24 47.95
C PHE A 5 48.43 -12.79 47.99
N LYS A 6 48.76 -11.99 46.98
CA LYS A 6 47.93 -10.84 46.58
C LYS A 6 47.27 -11.18 45.25
N THR A 7 46.01 -11.61 45.36
CA THR A 7 45.09 -11.71 44.24
C THR A 7 44.74 -10.30 43.74
N SER A 8 45.32 -9.89 42.61
CA SER A 8 44.74 -8.79 41.83
C SER A 8 43.48 -9.33 41.16
N LEU A 9 42.32 -8.90 41.65
CA LEU A 9 41.03 -9.02 41.00
C LEU A 9 41.11 -8.33 39.63
N VAL A 10 41.37 -9.07 38.57
CA VAL A 10 41.02 -8.64 37.21
C VAL A 10 39.51 -8.86 37.09
N LYS A 11 38.71 -7.83 37.38
CA LYS A 11 37.30 -7.80 36.99
C LYS A 11 37.24 -7.78 35.47
N ILE A 12 37.16 -8.96 34.85
CA ILE A 12 36.74 -9.09 33.45
C ILE A 12 35.26 -8.73 33.41
N MET A 13 35.00 -7.47 33.13
CA MET A 13 33.67 -6.96 32.84
C MET A 13 33.28 -7.51 31.46
N PHE A 14 32.49 -8.58 31.44
CA PHE A 14 31.77 -9.00 30.24
C PHE A 14 30.77 -7.89 29.89
N ILE A 15 31.21 -6.93 29.08
CA ILE A 15 30.30 -6.09 28.32
C ILE A 15 29.70 -7.02 27.28
N PHE A 16 28.50 -7.53 27.57
CA PHE A 16 27.61 -8.07 26.56
C PHE A 16 27.33 -6.92 25.60
N LEU A 17 28.08 -6.88 24.50
CA LEU A 17 27.75 -6.07 23.35
C LEU A 17 26.45 -6.67 22.79
N CYS A 18 25.32 -6.21 23.31
CA CYS A 18 24.03 -6.38 22.68
C CYS A 18 24.18 -5.73 21.31
N LEU A 19 24.43 -6.55 20.29
CA LEU A 19 24.26 -6.19 18.89
C LEU A 19 22.86 -5.61 18.79
N ILE A 20 22.79 -4.28 18.66
CA ILE A 20 21.58 -3.57 18.30
C ILE A 20 21.30 -3.96 16.84
N THR A 21 20.71 -5.14 16.62
CA THR A 21 20.01 -5.48 15.40
C THR A 21 18.62 -4.84 15.49
N GLY A 22 18.59 -3.51 15.41
CA GLY A 22 17.37 -2.78 15.71
C GLY A 22 17.39 -1.38 15.15
N LEU A 23 17.69 -1.22 13.86
CA LEU A 23 17.43 0.02 13.14
C LEU A 23 17.46 -0.20 11.61
N GLU A 24 16.76 -1.23 11.14
CA GLU A 24 16.05 -1.13 9.86
C GLU A 24 14.54 -1.02 10.16
N ALA A 25 14.18 -0.02 10.98
CA ALA A 25 12.86 0.59 10.89
C ALA A 25 12.82 1.36 9.57
N ASN A 26 12.72 0.57 8.49
CA ASN A 26 12.63 0.97 7.11
C ASN A 26 11.61 2.10 7.00
N ALA A 27 11.91 3.18 6.26
CA ALA A 27 10.99 4.31 6.07
C ALA A 27 9.60 3.86 5.58
N GLN A 28 9.46 2.66 5.00
CA GLN A 28 8.17 2.02 4.72
C GLN A 28 7.26 1.81 5.97
N GLY A 29 7.81 1.64 7.17
CA GLY A 29 7.08 1.12 8.34
C GLY A 29 6.11 2.10 8.99
N ARG A 30 6.31 3.42 8.89
CA ARG A 30 5.43 4.40 9.53
C ARG A 30 4.28 4.78 8.61
N ARG A 31 4.56 5.10 7.33
CA ARG A 31 3.52 5.35 6.31
C ARG A 31 2.59 4.15 6.13
N ALA A 32 3.06 2.93 6.37
CA ALA A 32 2.26 1.71 6.30
C ALA A 32 1.04 1.72 7.25
N THR A 33 1.12 2.36 8.41
CA THR A 33 -0.05 2.48 9.32
C THR A 33 -1.13 3.39 8.74
N ILE A 34 -0.72 4.51 8.12
CA ILE A 34 -1.62 5.44 7.44
C ILE A 34 -2.24 4.81 6.19
N LYS A 35 -1.43 4.03 5.46
CA LYS A 35 -1.85 3.24 4.30
C LYS A 35 -2.88 2.19 4.69
N ASN A 36 -2.72 1.50 5.82
CA ASN A 36 -3.60 0.40 6.25
C ASN A 36 -4.72 0.81 7.23
N SER A 37 -5.05 2.10 7.31
CA SER A 37 -6.12 2.63 8.18
C SER A 37 -7.14 3.44 7.39
N ILE A 38 -8.34 3.50 7.94
CA ILE A 38 -9.46 4.31 7.45
C ILE A 38 -9.67 5.48 8.42
N LEU A 39 -9.95 6.67 7.89
CA LEU A 39 -10.40 7.78 8.73
C LEU A 39 -11.81 7.48 9.25
N SER A 40 -12.04 7.64 10.55
CA SER A 40 -13.35 7.39 11.17
C SER A 40 -14.50 8.21 10.58
N THR A 41 -14.19 9.32 9.91
CA THR A 41 -15.14 10.22 9.23
C THR A 41 -15.51 9.77 7.82
N VAL A 42 -14.84 8.76 7.25
CA VAL A 42 -15.05 8.33 5.87
C VAL A 42 -16.26 7.41 5.76
N ASN A 43 -17.16 7.75 4.82
CA ASN A 43 -18.31 6.94 4.48
C ASN A 43 -18.12 6.28 3.10
N PHE A 44 -17.79 4.98 3.09
CA PHE A 44 -17.66 4.20 1.85
C PHE A 44 -18.98 3.87 1.15
N GLN A 45 -20.13 4.24 1.72
CA GLN A 45 -21.43 4.10 1.05
C GLN A 45 -21.69 5.20 0.02
N GLN A 46 -20.91 6.28 0.06
CA GLN A 46 -21.01 7.39 -0.89
C GLN A 46 -19.61 7.74 -1.42
N PRO A 47 -18.92 6.79 -2.07
CA PRO A 47 -17.62 7.08 -2.65
C PRO A 47 -17.80 8.04 -3.81
N LYS A 48 -16.80 8.88 -4.06
CA LYS A 48 -16.78 9.68 -5.28
C LYS A 48 -16.53 8.76 -6.47
N ASP A 49 -17.50 8.70 -7.39
CA ASP A 49 -17.35 7.98 -8.64
C ASP A 49 -16.43 8.76 -9.59
N LEU A 50 -15.32 8.15 -9.97
CA LEU A 50 -14.32 8.72 -10.86
C LEU A 50 -14.18 7.83 -12.09
N THR A 51 -14.15 8.46 -13.25
CA THR A 51 -13.65 7.78 -14.45
C THR A 51 -12.17 7.43 -14.27
N PHE A 52 -11.70 6.41 -15.01
CA PHE A 52 -10.28 6.06 -15.04
C PHE A 52 -9.39 7.28 -15.35
N GLY A 53 -9.82 8.10 -16.31
CA GLY A 53 -9.10 9.30 -16.74
C GLY A 53 -9.01 10.35 -15.64
N GLU A 54 -10.10 10.58 -14.90
CA GLU A 54 -10.09 11.51 -13.75
C GLU A 54 -9.14 11.02 -12.66
N PHE A 55 -9.22 9.74 -12.27
CA PHE A 55 -8.33 9.18 -11.25
C PHE A 55 -6.86 9.29 -11.66
N TYR A 56 -6.54 8.84 -12.88
CA TYR A 56 -5.16 8.83 -13.37
C TYR A 56 -4.54 10.22 -13.43
N ASN A 57 -5.36 11.26 -13.65
CA ASN A 57 -4.93 12.64 -13.76
C ASN A 57 -5.15 13.46 -12.48
N ILE A 58 -5.47 12.85 -11.32
CA ILE A 58 -5.52 13.58 -10.05
C ILE A 58 -4.15 14.25 -9.83
N PRO A 59 -4.08 15.59 -9.72
CA PRO A 59 -2.82 16.26 -9.50
C PRO A 59 -2.28 15.92 -8.11
N GLY A 60 -0.95 15.82 -7.99
CA GLY A 60 -0.31 15.83 -6.68
C GLY A 60 -0.23 17.25 -6.09
N PRO A 61 0.06 17.38 -4.79
CA PRO A 61 0.45 18.66 -4.21
C PRO A 61 1.68 19.20 -4.97
N LYS A 62 1.58 20.43 -5.49
CA LYS A 62 2.63 21.03 -6.31
C LYS A 62 3.91 21.22 -5.50
N ASN A 63 5.02 20.62 -5.92
CA ASN A 63 6.42 20.85 -5.50
C ASN A 63 6.74 20.83 -3.99
N GLU A 64 5.78 20.55 -3.12
CA GLU A 64 5.98 20.61 -1.68
C GLU A 64 6.31 19.27 -1.06
N VAL A 65 5.96 18.15 -1.69
CA VAL A 65 6.14 16.81 -1.10
C VAL A 65 7.32 16.11 -1.78
N LEU A 66 8.29 15.71 -0.96
CA LEU A 66 9.49 15.02 -1.42
C LEU A 66 9.31 13.50 -1.41
N LYS A 67 10.18 12.78 -2.13
CA LYS A 67 10.24 11.31 -2.03
C LYS A 67 10.52 10.90 -0.58
N ASN A 68 9.71 9.98 -0.05
CA ASN A 68 9.78 9.54 1.36
C ASN A 68 9.75 10.71 2.36
N ASP A 69 8.90 11.71 2.10
CA ASP A 69 8.81 12.89 2.96
C ASP A 69 8.46 12.51 4.41
N PRO A 70 9.36 12.77 5.38
CA PRO A 70 9.18 12.32 6.77
C PRO A 70 7.96 12.97 7.43
N ARG A 71 7.49 14.11 6.93
CA ARG A 71 6.30 14.79 7.46
C ARG A 71 5.03 13.96 7.29
N TYR A 72 4.97 13.07 6.31
CA TYR A 72 3.76 12.30 6.02
C TYR A 72 3.87 10.84 6.44
N GLU A 73 4.93 10.47 7.15
CA GLU A 73 5.12 9.12 7.67
C GLU A 73 4.02 8.70 8.64
N ASN A 74 3.49 9.64 9.43
CA ASN A 74 2.48 9.38 10.45
C ASN A 74 1.20 10.22 10.30
N GLN A 75 1.02 10.88 9.15
CA GLN A 75 -0.16 11.68 8.87
C GLN A 75 -0.44 11.72 7.36
N ARG A 76 -1.72 11.91 7.00
CA ARG A 76 -2.10 12.13 5.59
C ARG A 76 -1.59 13.47 5.09
N LEU A 77 -1.51 13.61 3.77
CA LEU A 77 -1.31 14.91 3.15
C LEU A 77 -2.36 15.90 3.68
N ALA A 78 -1.90 17.13 3.95
CA ALA A 78 -2.83 18.22 4.17
C ALA A 78 -3.68 18.43 2.90
N PRO A 79 -4.97 18.79 3.03
CA PRO A 79 -5.81 19.13 1.89
C PRO A 79 -5.14 20.21 1.03
N PHE A 80 -5.23 20.06 -0.28
CA PHE A 80 -4.69 21.01 -1.25
C PHE A 80 -5.66 21.20 -2.41
N LEU A 81 -5.63 22.37 -3.04
CA LEU A 81 -6.53 22.70 -4.14
C LEU A 81 -6.25 21.81 -5.37
N ASN A 82 -7.31 21.17 -5.87
CA ASN A 82 -7.29 20.42 -7.12
C ASN A 82 -8.66 20.49 -7.81
N PRO A 83 -8.75 20.29 -9.13
CA PRO A 83 -10.00 20.41 -9.88
C PRO A 83 -11.10 19.46 -9.43
N LEU A 84 -10.73 18.35 -8.78
CA LEU A 84 -11.65 17.35 -8.29
C LEU A 84 -12.00 17.54 -6.81
N ASN A 85 -11.48 18.56 -6.13
CA ASN A 85 -11.66 18.80 -4.69
C ASN A 85 -11.41 17.53 -3.84
N MET A 86 -10.39 16.76 -4.19
CA MET A 86 -10.02 15.49 -3.55
C MET A 86 -8.89 15.68 -2.54
N SER A 87 -8.93 14.92 -1.45
CA SER A 87 -7.87 14.83 -0.45
C SER A 87 -7.43 13.38 -0.25
N GLU A 88 -6.20 13.19 0.24
CA GLU A 88 -5.79 11.86 0.70
C GLU A 88 -6.71 11.43 1.84
N GLY A 89 -7.29 10.23 1.75
CA GLY A 89 -8.30 9.78 2.69
C GLY A 89 -9.71 9.72 2.12
N ASP A 90 -9.97 10.37 1.00
CA ASP A 90 -11.32 10.38 0.43
C ASP A 90 -11.71 9.00 -0.13
N PRO A 91 -12.97 8.57 0.05
CA PRO A 91 -13.48 7.36 -0.56
C PRO A 91 -13.71 7.58 -2.05
N VAL A 92 -13.17 6.69 -2.87
CA VAL A 92 -13.27 6.73 -4.32
C VAL A 92 -13.79 5.41 -4.86
N MET A 93 -14.51 5.51 -5.97
CA MET A 93 -14.92 4.38 -6.78
C MET A 93 -14.36 4.57 -8.18
N ILE A 94 -13.81 3.50 -8.76
CA ILE A 94 -13.45 3.46 -10.18
C ILE A 94 -13.91 2.14 -10.80
N SER A 95 -14.17 2.18 -12.10
CA SER A 95 -14.36 0.97 -12.91
C SER A 95 -13.26 0.88 -13.97
N GLY A 96 -12.90 -0.34 -14.33
CA GLY A 96 -11.89 -0.62 -15.36
C GLY A 96 -11.68 -2.11 -15.54
N TRP A 97 -10.50 -2.49 -16.02
CA TRP A 97 -10.15 -3.88 -16.31
C TRP A 97 -8.89 -4.27 -15.54
N ALA A 98 -8.99 -5.30 -14.71
CA ALA A 98 -7.84 -5.84 -14.03
C ALA A 98 -7.12 -6.85 -14.94
N ASN A 99 -5.80 -6.67 -15.10
CA ASN A 99 -4.98 -7.49 -15.98
C ASN A 99 -3.75 -8.10 -15.29
N TYR A 100 -3.43 -7.63 -14.09
CA TYR A 100 -2.22 -8.03 -13.38
C TYR A 100 -2.40 -7.95 -11.87
N ILE A 101 -1.98 -9.00 -11.17
CA ILE A 101 -2.04 -9.09 -9.71
C ILE A 101 -0.66 -9.46 -9.18
N ILE A 102 -0.26 -8.81 -8.09
CA ILE A 102 0.95 -9.12 -7.32
C ILE A 102 0.54 -9.39 -5.88
N ARG A 103 1.10 -10.43 -5.26
CA ARG A 103 1.06 -10.61 -3.81
C ARG A 103 2.37 -10.11 -3.22
N GLN A 104 2.35 -8.95 -2.59
CA GLN A 104 3.53 -8.29 -2.05
C GLN A 104 4.08 -9.01 -0.81
N LYS A 105 5.30 -8.64 -0.39
CA LYS A 105 6.00 -9.23 0.76
C LYS A 105 5.25 -9.06 2.09
N ASP A 106 4.49 -7.98 2.21
CA ASP A 106 3.61 -7.66 3.36
C ASP A 106 2.23 -8.35 3.26
N ASN A 107 2.08 -9.30 2.33
CA ASN A 107 0.85 -10.02 2.04
C ASN A 107 -0.28 -9.17 1.42
N THR A 108 0.01 -7.93 0.99
CA THR A 108 -0.94 -7.08 0.26
C THR A 108 -1.09 -7.58 -1.17
N TYR A 109 -2.33 -7.71 -1.66
CA TYR A 109 -2.56 -7.84 -3.10
C TYR A 109 -2.53 -6.46 -3.74
N THR A 110 -1.75 -6.27 -4.80
CA THR A 110 -1.85 -5.08 -5.65
C THR A 110 -2.31 -5.47 -7.03
N ILE A 111 -3.34 -4.77 -7.49
CA ILE A 111 -4.06 -5.01 -8.73
C ILE A 111 -3.78 -3.82 -9.65
N GLN A 112 -3.39 -4.11 -10.89
CA GLN A 112 -3.30 -3.11 -11.94
C GLN A 112 -4.63 -3.09 -12.69
N ILE A 113 -5.27 -1.93 -12.67
CA ILE A 113 -6.52 -1.66 -13.35
C ILE A 113 -6.19 -0.76 -14.53
N ILE A 114 -6.59 -1.15 -15.72
CA ILE A 114 -6.44 -0.37 -16.96
C ILE A 114 -7.81 0.10 -17.45
N ALA A 115 -7.84 1.12 -18.32
CA ALA A 115 -9.10 1.72 -18.78
C ALA A 115 -9.96 0.76 -19.61
N ASN A 116 -9.31 -0.08 -20.41
CA ASN A 116 -9.93 -0.96 -21.41
C ASN A 116 -9.34 -2.37 -21.31
N THR A 117 -9.83 -3.33 -22.11
CA THR A 117 -9.29 -4.71 -22.13
C THR A 117 -7.82 -4.79 -22.52
N ILE A 118 -7.32 -3.81 -23.27
CA ILE A 118 -5.94 -3.70 -23.76
C ILE A 118 -5.26 -2.51 -23.09
N SER A 119 -4.04 -2.71 -22.60
CA SER A 119 -3.24 -1.66 -21.97
C SER A 119 -2.81 -0.62 -23.00
N ASP A 120 -3.04 0.66 -22.68
CA ASP A 120 -2.44 1.80 -23.39
C ASP A 120 -1.19 2.33 -22.68
N GLY A 121 -0.68 1.53 -21.74
CA GLY A 121 0.45 1.88 -20.89
C GLY A 121 0.09 2.66 -19.64
N ARG A 122 -1.19 2.95 -19.35
CA ARG A 122 -1.64 3.58 -18.11
C ARG A 122 -2.38 2.58 -17.24
N CYS A 123 -2.08 2.56 -15.93
CA CYS A 123 -2.91 1.84 -14.96
C CYS A 123 -3.05 2.60 -13.65
N VAL A 124 -4.12 2.28 -12.94
CA VAL A 124 -4.34 2.59 -11.55
C VAL A 124 -3.92 1.39 -10.70
N ILE A 125 -3.24 1.66 -9.59
CA ILE A 125 -2.91 0.65 -8.59
C ILE A 125 -3.99 0.65 -7.52
N ALA A 126 -4.62 -0.50 -7.33
CA ALA A 126 -5.54 -0.77 -6.23
C ALA A 126 -4.96 -1.85 -5.33
N ALA A 127 -4.99 -1.65 -4.02
CA ALA A 127 -4.27 -2.49 -3.08
C ALA A 127 -5.16 -2.97 -1.92
N ILE A 128 -5.11 -4.27 -1.66
CA ILE A 128 -5.91 -4.98 -0.66
C ILE A 128 -4.99 -5.61 0.38
N PRO A 129 -4.81 -4.97 1.56
CA PRO A 129 -4.06 -5.56 2.67
C PRO A 129 -4.59 -6.92 3.07
N SER A 130 -3.75 -7.71 3.72
CA SER A 130 -4.22 -8.88 4.45
C SER A 130 -5.04 -8.44 5.67
N ASP A 131 -6.22 -9.00 5.82
CA ASP A 131 -7.13 -8.86 6.97
C ASP A 131 -6.51 -9.38 8.28
N THR A 132 -5.49 -10.24 8.20
CA THR A 132 -4.71 -10.74 9.34
C THR A 132 -3.41 -9.96 9.56
N SER A 133 -3.17 -8.87 8.81
CA SER A 133 -1.97 -8.05 8.98
C SER A 133 -2.00 -7.29 10.30
N LYS A 134 -0.88 -7.28 11.04
CA LYS A 134 -0.73 -6.45 12.26
C LYS A 134 -0.81 -4.95 11.98
N LEU A 135 -0.68 -4.54 10.71
CA LEU A 135 -0.78 -3.15 10.29
C LEU A 135 -2.25 -2.71 10.08
N VAL A 136 -3.18 -3.66 9.97
CA VAL A 136 -4.62 -3.39 9.91
C VAL A 136 -5.19 -3.47 11.33
N GLN A 137 -5.25 -2.33 12.00
CA GLN A 137 -5.70 -2.25 13.40
C GLN A 137 -7.22 -2.07 13.53
N ASP A 138 -7.89 -1.58 12.48
CA ASP A 138 -9.34 -1.38 12.50
C ASP A 138 -10.07 -2.70 12.29
N GLU A 139 -10.65 -3.25 13.35
CA GLU A 139 -11.44 -4.49 13.31
C GLU A 139 -12.65 -4.39 12.36
N LYS A 140 -13.20 -3.19 12.13
CA LYS A 140 -14.34 -3.01 11.21
C LYS A 140 -13.91 -3.12 9.76
N LEU A 141 -12.63 -2.92 9.46
CA LEU A 141 -12.07 -3.02 8.11
C LEU A 141 -11.81 -4.48 7.72
N LYS A 142 -11.51 -5.37 8.67
CA LYS A 142 -11.11 -6.75 8.37
C LYS A 142 -12.15 -7.54 7.57
N PRO A 143 -13.46 -7.51 7.86
CA PRO A 143 -14.45 -8.21 7.04
C PRO A 143 -14.46 -7.75 5.57
N ALA A 144 -14.31 -6.44 5.36
CA ALA A 144 -14.28 -5.84 4.03
C ALA A 144 -13.03 -6.27 3.24
N LEU A 145 -11.87 -6.28 3.90
CA LEU A 145 -10.62 -6.79 3.31
C LEU A 145 -10.71 -8.28 2.99
N HIS A 146 -11.24 -9.08 3.93
CA HIS A 146 -11.42 -10.51 3.76
C HIS A 146 -12.25 -10.82 2.50
N GLU A 147 -13.41 -10.16 2.38
CA GLU A 147 -14.29 -10.35 1.23
C GLU A 147 -13.64 -9.88 -0.08
N ALA A 148 -12.99 -8.72 -0.07
CA ALA A 148 -12.31 -8.20 -1.25
C ALA A 148 -11.19 -9.15 -1.73
N ARG A 149 -10.42 -9.73 -0.80
CA ARG A 149 -9.39 -10.74 -1.10
C ARG A 149 -10.01 -12.03 -1.65
N ARG A 150 -11.09 -12.52 -1.04
CA ARG A 150 -11.82 -13.71 -1.49
C ARG A 150 -12.25 -13.56 -2.94
N ILE A 151 -12.79 -12.39 -3.32
CA ILE A 151 -13.17 -12.08 -4.71
C ILE A 151 -11.98 -12.15 -5.66
N VAL A 152 -10.84 -11.54 -5.28
CA VAL A 152 -9.61 -11.63 -6.09
C VAL A 152 -9.17 -13.08 -6.28
N GLU A 153 -9.17 -13.87 -5.21
CA GLU A 153 -8.71 -15.26 -5.25
C GLU A 153 -9.64 -16.16 -6.07
N GLU A 154 -10.95 -16.04 -5.88
CA GLU A 154 -11.93 -16.88 -6.56
C GLU A 154 -12.16 -16.49 -8.01
N GLN A 155 -12.35 -15.19 -8.28
CA GLN A 155 -12.85 -14.72 -9.58
C GLN A 155 -11.71 -14.31 -10.51
N MET A 156 -10.62 -13.74 -9.99
CA MET A 156 -9.53 -13.23 -10.82
C MET A 156 -8.35 -14.21 -10.89
N LEU A 157 -8.05 -14.89 -9.79
CA LEU A 157 -6.97 -15.89 -9.72
C LEU A 157 -7.46 -17.34 -9.93
N GLN A 158 -8.76 -17.55 -10.12
CA GLN A 158 -9.36 -18.87 -10.37
C GLN A 158 -9.00 -19.91 -9.29
N LYS A 159 -9.06 -19.50 -8.02
CA LYS A 159 -8.69 -20.31 -6.84
C LYS A 159 -7.22 -20.75 -6.79
N LYS A 160 -6.36 -20.18 -7.65
CA LYS A 160 -4.92 -20.43 -7.66
C LYS A 160 -4.21 -19.26 -6.98
N GLU A 161 -4.27 -19.25 -5.65
CA GLU A 161 -3.64 -18.24 -4.79
C GLU A 161 -2.16 -18.03 -5.18
N LEU A 162 -1.72 -16.77 -5.21
CA LEU A 162 -0.32 -16.45 -5.42
C LEU A 162 0.45 -16.69 -4.13
N LYS A 163 1.67 -17.23 -4.18
CA LYS A 163 2.56 -17.19 -3.01
C LYS A 163 3.04 -15.76 -2.76
N ILE A 164 3.45 -15.46 -1.54
CA ILE A 164 4.06 -14.16 -1.20
C ILE A 164 5.24 -13.88 -2.15
N GLY A 165 5.30 -12.68 -2.71
CA GLY A 165 6.29 -12.26 -3.69
C GLY A 165 6.01 -12.68 -5.14
N GLN A 166 4.92 -13.41 -5.40
CA GLN A 166 4.54 -13.80 -6.76
C GLN A 166 3.65 -12.77 -7.43
N GLU A 167 3.69 -12.80 -8.76
CA GLU A 167 2.92 -11.95 -9.65
C GLU A 167 2.34 -12.78 -10.80
N ARG A 168 1.21 -12.34 -11.35
CA ARG A 168 0.52 -13.05 -12.44
C ARG A 168 -0.23 -12.08 -13.34
N SER A 169 -0.07 -12.26 -14.65
CA SER A 169 -1.04 -11.76 -15.64
C SER A 169 -2.29 -12.62 -15.60
N ILE A 170 -3.44 -11.98 -15.49
CA ILE A 170 -4.74 -12.66 -15.50
C ILE A 170 -5.46 -12.39 -16.82
N VAL A 171 -6.53 -13.16 -17.07
CA VAL A 171 -7.50 -12.79 -18.10
C VAL A 171 -8.07 -11.43 -17.73
N SER A 172 -8.11 -10.50 -18.69
CA SER A 172 -8.62 -9.15 -18.46
C SER A 172 -10.05 -9.23 -17.93
N THR A 173 -10.23 -8.79 -16.68
CA THR A 173 -11.49 -8.98 -15.93
C THR A 173 -12.06 -7.60 -15.61
N PRO A 174 -13.30 -7.28 -16.00
CA PRO A 174 -13.94 -6.02 -15.63
C PRO A 174 -14.11 -5.96 -14.11
N VAL A 175 -13.69 -4.84 -13.53
CA VAL A 175 -13.74 -4.62 -12.09
C VAL A 175 -14.36 -3.26 -11.77
N GLN A 176 -15.07 -3.21 -10.65
CA GLN A 176 -15.39 -1.99 -9.95
C GLN A 176 -14.74 -2.05 -8.57
N VAL A 177 -13.99 -1.03 -8.20
CA VAL A 177 -13.21 -0.97 -6.96
C VAL A 177 -13.63 0.25 -6.18
N VAL A 178 -13.88 0.06 -4.88
CA VAL A 178 -14.08 1.11 -3.90
C VAL A 178 -12.99 1.02 -2.85
N GLY A 179 -12.43 2.16 -2.50
CA GLY A 179 -11.43 2.24 -1.46
C GLY A 179 -11.02 3.68 -1.20
N GLN A 180 -9.92 3.83 -0.49
CA GLN A 180 -9.46 5.14 -0.07
C GLN A 180 -8.36 5.68 -0.99
N LEU A 181 -8.45 6.95 -1.37
CA LEU A 181 -7.40 7.63 -2.12
C LEU A 181 -6.15 7.77 -1.23
N PHE A 182 -5.01 7.24 -1.70
CA PHE A 182 -3.76 7.24 -0.96
C PHE A 182 -2.61 7.84 -1.78
N TYR A 183 -1.87 8.78 -1.19
CA TYR A 183 -0.69 9.39 -1.82
C TYR A 183 0.58 8.65 -1.42
N ASN A 184 1.15 7.91 -2.36
CA ASN A 184 2.32 7.09 -2.06
C ASN A 184 3.64 7.82 -2.39
N THR A 185 4.14 8.60 -1.41
CA THR A 185 5.34 9.43 -1.54
C THR A 185 6.61 8.66 -1.92
N SER A 186 6.67 7.34 -1.71
CA SER A 186 7.85 6.55 -2.03
C SER A 186 8.17 6.48 -3.52
N PHE A 187 7.21 6.89 -4.38
CA PHE A 187 7.36 6.87 -5.83
C PHE A 187 7.49 8.26 -6.47
N ILE A 188 7.58 9.32 -5.66
CA ILE A 188 7.94 10.66 -6.17
C ILE A 188 9.32 10.57 -6.82
N MET A 189 9.45 11.08 -8.06
CA MET A 189 10.69 11.07 -8.85
C MET A 189 11.29 9.67 -9.08
N SER A 190 10.50 8.60 -8.96
CA SER A 190 10.98 7.25 -9.28
C SER A 190 10.99 7.07 -10.80
N GLU A 191 12.17 6.81 -11.39
CA GLU A 191 12.28 6.37 -12.80
C GLU A 191 11.65 4.98 -13.01
N THR A 192 11.48 4.22 -11.92
CA THR A 192 10.75 2.96 -11.94
C THR A 192 9.26 3.22 -11.77
N ASN A 193 8.52 3.00 -12.86
CA ASN A 193 7.06 2.97 -12.84
C ASN A 193 6.58 1.91 -11.85
N LYS A 194 5.55 2.21 -11.03
CA LYS A 194 4.93 1.23 -10.12
C LYS A 194 4.32 0.03 -10.86
N GLY A 195 3.88 0.26 -12.09
CA GLY A 195 3.27 -0.76 -12.92
C GLY A 195 4.29 -1.77 -13.44
N LYS A 196 3.78 -2.94 -13.79
CA LYS A 196 4.54 -4.03 -14.43
C LYS A 196 3.95 -4.24 -15.83
N LYS A 197 4.68 -4.97 -16.69
CA LYS A 197 4.23 -5.35 -18.04
C LYS A 197 3.58 -4.18 -18.79
N ASP A 198 4.41 -3.18 -19.07
CA ASP A 198 4.05 -1.98 -19.83
C ASP A 198 3.05 -1.04 -19.16
N CYS A 199 2.59 -1.29 -17.93
CA CYS A 199 1.90 -0.27 -17.16
C CYS A 199 2.86 0.78 -16.58
N THR A 200 2.54 2.04 -16.89
CA THR A 200 3.07 3.25 -16.27
C THR A 200 2.00 3.84 -15.36
N SER A 201 2.00 3.49 -14.07
CA SER A 201 1.23 4.22 -13.05
C SER A 201 1.98 5.51 -12.74
N ARG A 202 1.85 6.53 -13.62
CA ARG A 202 2.42 7.87 -13.36
C ARG A 202 1.71 8.58 -12.21
N SER A 203 0.50 8.15 -11.86
CA SER A 203 -0.18 8.65 -10.68
C SER A 203 0.55 8.15 -9.42
N ILE A 204 1.04 9.11 -8.62
CA ILE A 204 1.55 8.85 -7.27
C ILE A 204 0.42 8.34 -6.36
N TRP A 205 -0.82 8.64 -6.75
CA TRP A 205 -2.07 8.15 -6.18
C TRP A 205 -2.32 6.66 -6.42
N GLU A 206 -2.84 6.00 -5.39
CA GLU A 206 -3.31 4.61 -5.36
C GLU A 206 -4.68 4.56 -4.68
N ILE A 207 -5.40 3.45 -4.86
CA ILE A 207 -6.54 3.10 -4.01
C ILE A 207 -6.03 2.14 -2.93
N HIS A 208 -5.92 2.61 -1.69
CA HIS A 208 -5.47 1.80 -0.56
C HIS A 208 -6.04 2.32 0.78
N PRO A 209 -6.73 1.48 1.58
CA PRO A 209 -7.09 0.10 1.27
C PRO A 209 -8.28 0.08 0.31
N VAL A 210 -8.36 -0.95 -0.53
CA VAL A 210 -9.59 -1.36 -1.19
C VAL A 210 -10.50 -2.01 -0.15
N THR A 211 -11.71 -1.49 0.00
CA THR A 211 -12.72 -1.99 0.94
C THR A 211 -13.82 -2.78 0.23
N PHE A 212 -13.97 -2.61 -1.08
CA PHE A 212 -14.89 -3.39 -1.87
C PHE A 212 -14.34 -3.54 -3.30
N ILE A 213 -14.49 -4.72 -3.85
CA ILE A 213 -14.21 -5.02 -5.25
C ILE A 213 -15.31 -5.91 -5.78
N LYS A 214 -15.77 -5.64 -6.99
CA LYS A 214 -16.63 -6.51 -7.77
C LYS A 214 -15.87 -6.89 -9.03
N ALA A 215 -15.79 -8.18 -9.34
CA ALA A 215 -15.30 -8.67 -10.62
C ALA A 215 -16.46 -9.38 -11.35
N ASN A 216 -16.58 -9.19 -12.67
CA ASN A 216 -17.62 -9.81 -13.49
C ASN A 216 -17.05 -10.50 -14.72
#